data_AF-A0A249P5B1-F1
#
_entry.id   AF-A0A249P5B1-F1
#
_cell.length_a   1.000
_cell.length_b   1.000
_cell.length_c   1.000
_cell.angle_alpha   90.00
_cell.angle_beta   90.00
_cell.angle_gamma   90.00
#
_symmetry.space_group_name_H-M   'P 1'
#
loop_
_entity.id
_entity.type
_entity.pdbx_description
1 polymer ?
#
loop_
_entity_poly.entity_id
_entity_poly.type
_entity_poly.pdbx_seq_one_letter_code
_entity_poly.pdbx_strand_id
1 'polypeptide(L)'
;MTFQQVQKYEKGVNRVGAGRLQQISKALKVEPSYFFEDTLNKIRSEERSASNQINIPPEVVEFVVSKEGIELIRAFSRVGDYRVRRRIVMLVKSLGAHER
;
A
#
# COMPACT_ATOMS: atom_id res chain seq x y z
N MET A 1 35.23 16.12 13.31
CA MET A 1 34.17 16.62 12.41
C MET A 1 34.10 18.13 12.60
N THR A 2 34.11 18.93 11.53
CA THR A 2 34.10 20.40 11.64
C THR A 2 32.68 20.96 11.54
N PHE A 3 32.45 22.16 12.10
CA PHE A 3 31.14 22.84 12.08
C PHE A 3 30.63 23.05 10.64
N GLN A 4 31.54 23.39 9.73
CA GLN A 4 31.24 23.50 8.30
C GLN A 4 30.77 22.17 7.68
N GLN A 5 31.24 21.05 8.21
CA GLN A 5 30.87 19.73 7.71
C GLN A 5 29.48 19.30 8.19
N VAL A 6 29.08 19.72 9.39
CA VAL A 6 27.69 19.60 9.86
C VAL A 6 26.77 20.40 8.94
N GLN A 7 27.11 21.65 8.65
CA GLN A 7 26.32 22.50 7.74
C GLN A 7 26.20 21.93 6.33
N LYS A 8 27.24 21.23 5.82
CA LYS A 8 27.17 20.54 4.52
C LYS A 8 26.22 19.35 4.52
N TYR A 9 26.03 18.67 5.66
CA TYR A 9 25.04 17.60 5.80
C TYR A 9 23.62 18.16 5.94
N GLU A 10 23.45 19.21 6.74
CA GLU A 10 22.14 19.88 6.89
C GLU A 10 21.62 20.43 5.56
N LYS A 11 22.52 21.01 4.74
CA LYS A 11 22.16 21.52 3.40
C LYS A 11 22.12 20.44 2.31
N GLY A 12 22.38 19.17 2.65
CA GLY A 12 22.39 18.05 1.70
C GLY A 12 23.50 18.09 0.63
N VAL A 13 24.49 18.97 0.78
CA VAL A 13 25.60 19.14 -0.18
C VAL A 13 26.56 17.95 -0.13
N ASN A 14 26.70 17.32 1.05
CA ASN A 14 27.50 16.11 1.22
C ASN A 14 26.62 14.92 1.64
N ARG A 15 26.88 13.75 1.05
CA ARG A 15 26.31 12.48 1.51
C ARG A 15 26.92 12.06 2.85
N VAL A 16 26.11 11.45 3.70
CA VAL A 16 26.54 10.83 4.95
C VAL A 16 26.78 9.35 4.69
N GLY A 17 28.01 8.86 4.92
CA GLY A 17 28.31 7.43 4.83
C GLY A 17 27.61 6.62 5.92
N ALA A 18 27.31 5.35 5.65
CA ALA A 18 26.52 4.49 6.55
C ALA A 18 27.04 4.43 8.00
N GLY A 19 28.36 4.33 8.19
CA GLY A 19 28.95 4.32 9.53
C GLY A 19 28.77 5.63 10.29
N ARG A 20 28.76 6.77 9.58
CA ARG A 20 28.50 8.09 10.18
C ARG A 20 27.01 8.25 10.52
N LEU A 21 26.13 7.76 9.64
CA LEU A 21 24.69 7.76 9.87
C LEU A 21 24.33 6.96 11.12
N GLN A 22 24.92 5.77 11.30
CA GLN A 22 24.71 4.94 12.50
C GLN A 22 25.11 5.68 13.80
N GLN A 23 26.22 6.41 13.77
CA GLN A 23 26.66 7.22 14.92
C GLN A 23 25.67 8.34 15.24
N ILE A 24 25.12 8.99 14.20
CA ILE A 24 24.11 10.05 14.33
C ILE A 24 22.79 9.47 14.88
N SER A 25 22.32 8.36 14.33
CA SER A 25 21.14 7.62 14.81
C SER A 25 21.24 7.29 16.30
N LYS A 26 22.39 6.77 16.74
CA LYS A 26 22.65 6.45 18.15
C LYS A 26 22.61 7.70 19.05
N ALA A 27 23.17 8.82 18.58
CA ALA A 27 23.17 10.07 19.33
C ALA A 27 21.76 10.67 19.46
N LEU A 28 20.95 10.57 18.41
CA LEU A 28 19.56 11.06 18.39
C LEU A 28 18.54 10.05 18.94
N LYS A 29 18.97 8.84 19.31
CA LYS A 29 18.13 7.73 19.82
C LYS A 29 16.98 7.36 18.87
N VAL A 30 17.27 7.36 17.56
CA VAL A 30 16.32 6.94 16.52
C VAL A 30 16.92 5.81 15.69
N GLU A 31 16.08 4.98 15.09
CA GLU A 31 16.52 3.98 14.11
C GLU A 31 17.07 4.66 12.85
N PRO A 32 18.09 4.10 12.16
CA PRO A 32 18.60 4.67 10.90
C PRO A 32 17.53 4.87 9.82
N SER A 33 16.46 4.06 9.85
CA SER A 33 15.30 4.19 8.95
C SER A 33 14.56 5.53 9.06
N TYR A 34 14.64 6.20 10.21
CA TYR A 34 14.00 7.50 10.46
C TYR A 34 14.43 8.57 9.43
N PHE A 35 15.71 8.55 9.02
CA PHE A 35 16.24 9.51 8.03
C PHE A 35 15.83 9.20 6.58
N PHE A 36 15.10 8.10 6.37
CA PHE A 36 14.68 7.63 5.06
C PHE A 36 13.15 7.52 4.94
N GLU A 37 12.36 8.02 5.89
CA GLU A 37 10.90 7.91 5.83
C GLU A 37 10.31 8.55 4.57
N ASP A 38 10.78 9.74 4.19
CA ASP A 38 10.33 10.42 2.97
C ASP A 38 10.74 9.71 1.69
N THR A 39 11.94 9.13 1.66
CA THR A 39 12.40 8.34 0.50
C THR A 39 11.67 7.01 0.42
N LEU A 40 11.39 6.36 1.54
CA LEU A 40 10.56 5.15 1.60
C LEU A 40 9.12 5.44 1.18
N ASN A 41 8.56 6.59 1.57
CA ASN A 41 7.23 7.02 1.14
C ASN A 41 7.21 7.34 -0.36
N LYS A 42 8.28 7.93 -0.89
CA LYS A 42 8.45 8.19 -2.33
C LYS A 42 8.62 6.90 -3.13
N ILE A 43 9.47 5.98 -2.68
CA ILE A 43 9.61 4.64 -3.27
C ILE A 43 8.29 3.90 -3.22
N ARG A 44 7.56 3.92 -2.10
CA ARG A 44 6.21 3.36 -2.00
C ARG A 44 5.23 4.03 -2.96
N SER A 45 5.33 5.34 -3.21
CA SER A 45 4.48 6.03 -4.18
C SER A 45 4.85 5.72 -5.65
N GLU A 46 6.13 5.50 -5.94
CA GLU A 46 6.65 5.11 -7.24
C GLU A 46 6.36 3.61 -7.54
N GLU A 47 6.49 2.73 -6.55
CA GLU A 47 6.07 1.32 -6.61
C GLU A 47 4.54 1.18 -6.73
N ARG A 48 3.78 2.07 -6.09
CA ARG A 48 2.32 2.19 -6.28
C ARG A 48 1.92 2.68 -7.67
N SER A 49 2.83 3.33 -8.40
CA SER A 49 2.62 3.76 -9.79
C SER A 49 3.02 2.66 -10.79
N ALA A 50 3.90 1.74 -10.39
CA ALA A 50 4.40 0.64 -11.23
C ALA A 50 3.66 -0.70 -11.03
N SER A 51 2.95 -0.88 -9.92
CA SER A 51 2.01 -1.99 -9.73
C SER A 51 0.64 -1.59 -10.24
N ASN A 52 0.01 -2.43 -11.07
CA ASN A 52 -1.39 -2.33 -11.48
C ASN A 52 -2.30 -2.16 -10.25
N GLN A 53 -2.47 -0.94 -9.74
CA GLN A 53 -3.53 -0.67 -8.79
C GLN A 53 -4.83 -0.86 -9.54
N ILE A 54 -5.45 -2.02 -9.31
CA ILE A 54 -6.88 -2.15 -9.48
C ILE A 54 -7.45 -1.08 -8.55
N ASN A 55 -7.94 0.02 -9.12
CA ASN A 55 -8.65 1.04 -8.37
C ASN A 55 -9.97 0.40 -7.94
N ILE A 56 -9.97 -0.23 -6.76
CA ILE A 56 -11.15 -0.84 -6.17
C ILE A 56 -11.95 0.30 -5.54
N PRO A 57 -13.19 0.57 -6.01
CA PRO A 57 -14.04 1.60 -5.42
C PRO A 57 -14.21 1.39 -3.90
N PRO A 58 -14.25 2.47 -3.08
CA PRO A 58 -14.38 2.35 -1.63
C PRO A 58 -15.59 1.51 -1.17
N GLU A 59 -16.71 1.62 -1.89
CA GLU A 59 -17.93 0.81 -1.68
C GLU A 59 -17.68 -0.70 -1.81
N VAL A 60 -16.79 -1.12 -2.70
CA VAL A 60 -16.41 -2.53 -2.86
C VAL A 60 -15.55 -2.99 -1.69
N VAL A 61 -14.66 -2.13 -1.19
CA VAL A 61 -13.84 -2.44 -0.01
C VAL A 61 -14.73 -2.62 1.23
N GLU A 62 -15.67 -1.71 1.43
CA GLU A 62 -16.65 -1.78 2.52
C GLU A 62 -17.51 -3.05 2.44
N PHE A 63 -17.97 -3.42 1.24
CA PHE A 63 -18.69 -4.67 1.03
C PHE A 63 -17.82 -5.90 1.35
N VAL A 64 -16.57 -5.96 0.88
CA VAL A 64 -15.67 -7.11 1.09
C VAL A 64 -15.40 -7.37 2.57
N VAL A 65 -15.41 -6.34 3.42
CA VAL A 65 -15.22 -6.49 4.88
C VAL A 65 -16.51 -6.79 5.65
N SER A 66 -17.68 -6.68 5.02
CA SER A 66 -18.96 -7.08 5.61
C SER A 66 -19.03 -8.60 5.80
N LYS A 67 -19.87 -9.06 6.74
CA LYS A 67 -20.05 -10.51 6.99
C LYS A 67 -20.58 -11.21 5.73
N GLU A 68 -21.53 -10.57 5.07
CA GLU A 68 -22.20 -11.01 3.85
C GLU A 68 -21.23 -11.08 2.68
N GLY A 69 -20.36 -10.08 2.52
CA GLY A 69 -19.34 -10.05 1.48
C GLY A 69 -18.31 -11.17 1.63
N ILE A 70 -17.82 -11.41 2.85
CA ILE A 70 -16.88 -12.51 3.13
C ILE A 70 -17.53 -13.87 2.84
N GLU A 71 -18.78 -14.07 3.25
CA GLU A 71 -19.51 -15.31 3.00
C GLU A 71 -19.71 -15.54 1.49
N LEU A 72 -20.12 -14.51 0.75
CA LEU A 72 -20.29 -14.58 -0.69
C LEU A 72 -18.97 -14.92 -1.40
N ILE A 73 -17.85 -14.29 -1.04
CA ILE A 73 -16.53 -14.58 -1.61
C ILE A 73 -16.14 -16.04 -1.35
N ARG A 74 -16.34 -16.54 -0.12
CA ARG A 74 -16.05 -17.93 0.24
C ARG A 74 -16.92 -18.91 -0.54
N ALA A 75 -18.23 -18.67 -0.63
CA ALA A 75 -19.15 -19.51 -1.39
C ALA A 75 -18.81 -19.52 -2.89
N PHE A 76 -18.57 -18.34 -3.47
CA PHE A 76 -18.27 -18.17 -4.88
C PHE A 76 -16.92 -18.79 -5.27
N SER A 77 -15.92 -18.73 -4.39
CA SER A 77 -14.60 -19.33 -4.66
C SER A 77 -14.62 -20.85 -4.79
N ARG A 78 -15.58 -21.53 -4.15
CA ARG A 78 -15.79 -22.99 -4.26
C ARG A 78 -16.42 -23.42 -5.59
N VAL A 79 -17.01 -22.50 -6.34
CA VAL A 79 -17.58 -22.79 -7.66
C VAL A 79 -16.43 -22.93 -8.66
N GLY A 80 -16.05 -24.14 -9.06
CA GLY A 80 -14.94 -24.34 -10.01
C GLY A 80 -15.29 -23.99 -11.45
N ASP A 81 -16.55 -24.16 -11.85
CA ASP A 81 -16.99 -23.97 -13.23
C ASP A 81 -17.22 -22.48 -13.55
N TYR A 82 -16.45 -21.95 -14.51
CA TYR A 82 -16.57 -20.58 -15.01
C TYR A 82 -17.96 -20.25 -15.58
N ARG A 83 -18.63 -21.20 -16.24
CA ARG A 83 -19.98 -21.01 -16.79
C ARG A 83 -20.99 -20.81 -15.67
N VAL A 84 -20.86 -21.56 -14.57
CA VAL A 84 -21.70 -21.41 -13.38
C VAL A 84 -21.45 -20.07 -12.71
N ARG A 85 -20.18 -19.68 -12.50
CA ARG A 85 -19.81 -18.35 -11.98
C ARG A 85 -20.45 -17.23 -12.80
N ARG A 86 -20.39 -17.30 -14.14
CA ARG A 86 -20.99 -16.31 -15.04
C ARG A 86 -22.51 -16.23 -14.86
N ARG A 87 -23.20 -17.37 -14.72
CA ARG A 87 -24.66 -17.40 -14.47
C ARG A 87 -25.04 -16.79 -13.13
N ILE A 88 -24.27 -17.07 -12.08
CA ILE A 88 -24.47 -16.46 -10.75
C ILE A 88 -24.34 -14.93 -10.84
N VAL A 89 -23.30 -14.43 -11.50
CA VAL A 89 -23.12 -12.98 -11.69
C VAL A 89 -24.28 -12.37 -12.49
N MET A 90 -24.76 -13.05 -13.54
CA MET A 90 -25.92 -12.57 -14.31
C MET A 90 -27.19 -12.52 -13.46
N LEU A 91 -27.42 -13.52 -12.60
CA LEU A 91 -28.56 -13.55 -11.68
C LEU A 91 -28.51 -12.41 -10.67
N VAL A 92 -27.36 -12.20 -10.02
CA VAL A 92 -27.18 -11.09 -9.08
C VAL A 92 -27.43 -9.74 -9.76
N LYS A 93 -26.94 -9.58 -11.00
CA LYS A 93 -27.20 -8.37 -11.81
C LYS A 93 -28.68 -8.20 -12.15
N SER A 94 -29.39 -9.25 -12.50
CA SER A 94 -30.83 -9.14 -12.81
C SER A 94 -31.64 -8.79 -11.57
N LEU A 95 -31.31 -9.35 -10.41
CA LEU A 95 -32.00 -9.04 -9.16
C LEU A 95 -31.83 -7.57 -8.77
N GLY A 96 -30.61 -7.03 -8.86
CA GLY A 96 -30.37 -5.60 -8.59
C GLY A 96 -30.97 -4.64 -9.61
N ALA A 97 -31.25 -5.09 -10.85
CA ALA A 97 -31.91 -4.27 -11.86
C ALA A 97 -33.43 -4.12 -11.64
N HIS A 98 -34.04 -4.98 -10.81
CA HIS A 98 -35.47 -4.98 -10.51
C HIS A 98 -35.86 -4.13 -9.28
N GLU A 99 -34.88 -3.56 -8.56
CA GLU A 99 -35.12 -2.67 -7.40
C GLU A 99 -35.19 -1.18 -7.78
N ARG A 100 -35.66 -0.84 -8.99
CA ARG A 100 -35.94 0.54 -9.41
C ARG A 100 -37.42 0.80 -9.59
#